data_AF-A0A9D1Q091-F1
#
_entry.id   AF-A0A9D1Q091-F1
#
_cell.length_a   1.000
_cell.length_b   1.000
_cell.length_c   1.000
_cell.angle_alpha   90.00
_cell.angle_beta   90.00
_cell.angle_gamma   90.00
#
_symmetry.space_group_name_H-M   'P 1'
#
loop_
_entity.id
_entity.type
_entity.pdbx_description
1 polymer ?
#
loop_
_entity_poly.entity_id
_entity_poly.type
_entity_poly.pdbx_seq_one_letter_code
_entity_poly.pdbx_strand_id
1 'polypeptide(L)'
;MDEENKASVDDDDIVKKISALLDDGEEEEVSALLSSMPREEIAACLMRLEGDKRVDAFLLLDRSVALDLIRETNDDPETSFLHDLRAEEISRVLDELYAKKNDRTVVVDLPPFVIQRMLTHGDSRSKEIIEDSITYLMETKQLALLKSVLVEINPVDIAEILDDFPTEDLLKIYRIMPKDLASDVFVYLPDDVSQKILTALSDTEAGQLIDDLYADDAADLLEEMPSMVVKKLLAKAKPETRTAVNHLLQYKEDSAGSIMTVEFVDLKEYYTAAQAIEVIRKTGLDKETVNTCFVLDAQRKLLGTITLRKLILASPNEKVGDMMEDNAIIVRTNTDQEEVAKLFKRYDLTSMPVCDSENRLVGIVTVDDIVDIIEEETEEDFSRMAAMAPIEDTYLKTSAWSHAKGRVLWLLFLMISATFTGLVINGFEAQLSTFLYSFTPLLMGTAGNCGSQASTTVIRALALDQISTKDFFKVSMKEGLIGLICSSVLAVANTVRVILMYWWSDYNVDYLVLKVSLVLGISLILIMVIAQVLGALLPIVAKKIRVDPALMSSPVIATIMDTLSILIYCAVIILCSVWFNWNLQVA
;
A
#
# COMPACT_ATOMS: atom_id res chain seq x y z
N MET A 1 -39.03 31.69 -32.73
CA MET A 1 -39.45 31.83 -31.32
C MET A 1 -40.65 30.95 -30.94
N ASP A 2 -41.41 30.39 -31.88
CA ASP A 2 -42.53 29.47 -31.55
C ASP A 2 -42.32 28.00 -31.96
N GLU A 3 -41.20 27.65 -32.62
CA GLU A 3 -40.84 26.24 -32.94
C GLU A 3 -39.92 25.62 -31.87
N GLU A 4 -38.94 26.35 -31.34
CA GLU A 4 -38.06 25.86 -30.26
C GLU A 4 -38.80 25.55 -28.94
N ASN A 5 -39.91 26.26 -28.67
CA ASN A 5 -40.64 26.11 -27.40
C ASN A 5 -41.67 24.95 -27.44
N LYS A 6 -41.94 24.38 -28.63
CA LYS A 6 -42.88 23.27 -28.82
C LYS A 6 -42.19 21.91 -28.79
N ALA A 7 -40.93 21.83 -29.23
CA ALA A 7 -40.09 20.63 -29.13
C ALA A 7 -39.83 20.26 -27.65
N SER A 8 -39.53 21.25 -26.80
CA SER A 8 -39.18 21.01 -25.38
C SER A 8 -40.28 20.38 -24.51
N VAL A 9 -41.57 20.48 -24.91
CA VAL A 9 -42.72 19.97 -24.13
C VAL A 9 -43.10 18.54 -24.52
N ASP A 10 -42.85 18.12 -25.78
CA ASP A 10 -43.12 16.75 -26.24
C ASP A 10 -42.05 15.77 -25.71
N ASP A 11 -40.79 16.24 -25.61
CA ASP A 11 -39.67 15.41 -25.14
C ASP A 11 -39.80 14.98 -23.67
N ASP A 12 -40.35 15.83 -22.78
CA ASP A 12 -40.52 15.50 -21.36
C ASP A 12 -41.62 14.45 -21.11
N ASP A 13 -42.65 14.41 -21.95
CA ASP A 13 -43.71 13.41 -21.86
C ASP A 13 -43.22 12.04 -22.38
N ILE A 14 -42.33 12.05 -23.39
CA ILE A 14 -41.68 10.84 -23.89
C ILE A 14 -40.73 10.23 -22.84
N VAL A 15 -39.88 11.04 -22.20
CA VAL A 15 -38.95 10.56 -21.16
C VAL A 15 -39.71 9.92 -19.98
N LYS A 16 -40.81 10.55 -19.53
CA LYS A 16 -41.67 9.98 -18.47
C LYS A 16 -42.33 8.68 -18.90
N LYS A 17 -42.77 8.59 -20.16
CA LYS A 17 -43.39 7.39 -20.70
C LYS A 17 -42.39 6.24 -20.78
N ILE A 18 -41.17 6.48 -21.28
CA ILE A 18 -40.09 5.47 -21.32
C ILE A 18 -39.76 5.02 -19.89
N SER A 19 -39.60 5.96 -18.95
CA SER A 19 -39.33 5.61 -17.56
C SER A 19 -40.43 4.73 -16.95
N ALA A 20 -41.71 5.00 -17.24
CA ALA A 20 -42.82 4.20 -16.71
C ALA A 20 -42.86 2.79 -17.33
N LEU A 21 -42.62 2.68 -18.65
CA LEU A 21 -42.56 1.40 -19.35
C LEU A 21 -41.39 0.51 -18.86
N LEU A 22 -40.24 1.12 -18.55
CA LEU A 22 -39.11 0.42 -17.93
C LEU A 22 -39.44 -0.08 -16.51
N ASP A 23 -40.16 0.73 -15.71
CA ASP A 23 -40.61 0.31 -14.37
C ASP A 23 -41.60 -0.86 -14.43
N ASP A 24 -42.42 -0.92 -15.50
CA ASP A 24 -43.41 -1.97 -15.74
C ASP A 24 -42.83 -3.21 -16.47
N GLY A 25 -41.56 -3.16 -16.91
CA GLY A 25 -40.86 -4.25 -17.60
C GLY A 25 -41.27 -4.46 -19.07
N GLU A 26 -41.84 -3.44 -19.72
CA GLU A 26 -42.34 -3.49 -21.10
C GLU A 26 -41.25 -3.12 -22.13
N GLU A 27 -40.15 -3.88 -22.15
CA GLU A 27 -38.95 -3.63 -22.98
C GLU A 27 -39.25 -3.54 -24.49
N GLU A 28 -40.17 -4.37 -25.02
CA GLU A 28 -40.56 -4.34 -26.44
C GLU A 28 -41.21 -3.00 -26.85
N GLU A 29 -42.00 -2.40 -25.96
CA GLU A 29 -42.65 -1.11 -26.22
C GLU A 29 -41.64 0.04 -26.19
N VAL A 30 -40.67 -0.02 -25.27
CA VAL A 30 -39.57 0.94 -25.19
C VAL A 30 -38.71 0.89 -26.45
N SER A 31 -38.31 -0.31 -26.89
CA SER A 31 -37.50 -0.49 -28.10
C SER A 31 -38.23 0.01 -29.36
N ALA A 32 -39.54 -0.26 -29.49
CA ALA A 32 -40.35 0.24 -30.59
C ALA A 32 -40.46 1.78 -30.60
N LEU A 33 -40.56 2.39 -29.41
CA LEU A 33 -40.67 3.83 -29.26
C LEU A 33 -39.35 4.52 -29.61
N LEU A 34 -38.23 4.02 -29.10
CA LEU A 34 -36.88 4.52 -29.43
C LEU A 34 -36.56 4.37 -30.92
N SER A 35 -36.95 3.25 -31.54
CA SER A 35 -36.73 2.99 -32.97
C SER A 35 -37.56 3.92 -33.89
N SER A 36 -38.61 4.53 -33.37
CA SER A 36 -39.48 5.45 -34.12
C SER A 36 -39.01 6.91 -34.08
N MET A 37 -38.07 7.23 -33.20
CA MET A 37 -37.52 8.59 -33.01
C MET A 37 -36.36 8.87 -33.97
N PRO A 38 -36.15 10.13 -34.41
CA PRO A 38 -34.94 10.54 -35.09
C PRO A 38 -33.73 10.48 -34.13
N ARG A 39 -32.54 10.18 -34.67
CA ARG A 39 -31.33 9.89 -33.87
C ARG A 39 -30.92 11.02 -32.91
N GLU A 40 -31.03 12.26 -33.38
CA GLU A 40 -30.69 13.46 -32.60
C GLU A 40 -31.58 13.59 -31.34
N GLU A 41 -32.83 13.12 -31.40
CA GLU A 41 -33.76 13.12 -30.27
C GLU A 41 -33.52 11.93 -29.33
N ILE A 42 -33.02 10.78 -29.83
CA ILE A 42 -32.69 9.61 -29.00
C ILE A 42 -31.61 9.97 -27.98
N ALA A 43 -30.52 10.62 -28.42
CA ALA A 43 -29.43 11.01 -27.51
C ALA A 43 -29.93 11.98 -26.43
N ALA A 44 -30.68 13.02 -26.81
CA ALA A 44 -31.26 13.98 -25.87
C ALA A 44 -32.26 13.32 -24.89
N CYS A 45 -33.06 12.36 -25.37
CA CYS A 45 -34.01 11.62 -24.54
C CYS A 45 -33.29 10.74 -23.51
N LEU A 46 -32.29 9.97 -23.95
CA LEU A 46 -31.49 9.11 -23.08
C LEU A 46 -30.72 9.91 -22.02
N MET A 47 -30.13 11.05 -22.39
CA MET A 47 -29.41 11.94 -21.46
C MET A 47 -30.30 12.45 -20.32
N ARG A 48 -31.62 12.51 -20.52
CA ARG A 48 -32.61 12.97 -19.51
C ARG A 48 -33.12 11.84 -18.61
N LEU A 49 -32.80 10.58 -18.91
CA LEU A 49 -33.09 9.45 -18.03
C LEU A 49 -32.04 9.36 -16.91
N GLU A 50 -32.48 9.05 -15.69
CA GLU A 50 -31.59 8.92 -14.53
C GLU A 50 -31.09 7.47 -14.36
N GLY A 51 -29.78 7.31 -14.11
CA GLY A 51 -29.14 6.08 -13.63
C GLY A 51 -29.41 4.83 -14.49
N ASP A 52 -29.81 3.73 -13.85
CA ASP A 52 -30.00 2.43 -14.48
C ASP A 52 -31.02 2.46 -15.65
N LYS A 53 -32.06 3.31 -15.58
CA LYS A 53 -33.07 3.42 -16.65
C LYS A 53 -32.49 3.92 -17.96
N ARG A 54 -31.47 4.78 -17.89
CA ARG A 54 -30.74 5.28 -19.06
C ARG A 54 -29.96 4.16 -19.74
N VAL A 55 -29.32 3.30 -18.93
CA VAL A 55 -28.58 2.13 -19.40
C VAL A 55 -29.54 1.10 -20.01
N ASP A 56 -30.61 0.76 -19.29
CA ASP A 56 -31.58 -0.23 -19.74
C ASP A 56 -32.26 0.23 -21.05
N ALA A 57 -32.65 1.51 -21.16
CA ALA A 57 -33.17 2.06 -22.42
C ALA A 57 -32.15 1.99 -23.57
N PHE A 58 -30.88 2.29 -23.29
CA PHE A 58 -29.81 2.25 -24.30
C PHE A 58 -29.55 0.84 -24.80
N LEU A 59 -29.57 -0.16 -23.91
CA LEU A 59 -29.35 -1.57 -24.24
C LEU A 59 -30.45 -2.16 -25.13
N LEU A 60 -31.63 -1.54 -25.15
CA LEU A 60 -32.76 -1.90 -26.03
C LEU A 60 -32.64 -1.34 -27.46
N LEU A 61 -31.64 -0.48 -27.73
CA LEU A 61 -31.38 0.02 -29.07
C LEU A 61 -30.73 -1.07 -29.96
N ASP A 62 -31.00 -0.98 -31.25
CA ASP A 62 -30.24 -1.74 -32.24
C ASP A 62 -28.74 -1.42 -32.11
N ARG A 63 -27.89 -2.45 -32.07
CA ARG A 63 -26.43 -2.31 -31.87
C ARG A 63 -25.76 -1.28 -32.78
N SER A 64 -26.17 -1.19 -34.05
CA SER A 64 -25.61 -0.20 -34.98
C SER A 64 -25.96 1.24 -34.58
N VAL A 65 -27.18 1.45 -34.08
CA VAL A 65 -27.65 2.76 -33.59
C VAL A 65 -26.94 3.12 -32.29
N ALA A 66 -26.78 2.16 -31.38
CA ALA A 66 -26.05 2.35 -30.14
C ALA A 66 -24.58 2.76 -30.38
N LEU A 67 -23.88 2.10 -31.31
CA LEU A 67 -22.50 2.45 -31.66
C LEU A 67 -22.38 3.81 -32.36
N ASP A 68 -23.29 4.12 -33.29
CA ASP A 68 -23.32 5.43 -33.95
C ASP A 68 -23.59 6.55 -32.93
N LEU A 69 -24.48 6.33 -31.96
CA LEU A 69 -24.80 7.30 -30.91
C LEU A 69 -23.62 7.56 -29.97
N ILE A 70 -22.88 6.51 -29.61
CA ILE A 70 -21.61 6.64 -28.89
C ILE A 70 -20.67 7.51 -29.73
N ARG A 71 -20.39 7.16 -30.98
CA ARG A 71 -19.48 7.91 -31.86
C ARG A 71 -19.85 9.38 -32.04
N GLU A 72 -21.12 9.67 -32.28
CA GLU A 72 -21.62 11.04 -32.52
C GLU A 72 -21.53 11.93 -31.28
N THR A 73 -21.55 11.35 -30.08
CA THR A 73 -21.53 12.09 -28.81
C THR A 73 -20.14 12.14 -28.16
N ASN A 74 -19.14 11.48 -28.74
CA ASN A 74 -17.83 11.30 -28.12
C ASN A 74 -16.84 12.45 -28.30
N ASP A 75 -17.11 13.38 -29.22
CA ASP A 75 -16.21 14.51 -29.49
C ASP A 75 -16.17 15.54 -28.33
N ASP A 76 -17.21 15.61 -27.49
CA ASP A 76 -17.28 16.53 -26.35
C ASP A 76 -17.76 15.81 -25.08
N PRO A 77 -16.97 15.79 -23.99
CA PRO A 77 -17.34 15.20 -22.72
C PRO A 77 -18.70 15.66 -22.19
N GLU A 78 -19.08 16.93 -22.37
CA GLU A 78 -20.37 17.44 -21.86
C GLU A 78 -21.58 16.90 -22.62
N THR A 79 -21.36 16.37 -23.83
CA THR A 79 -22.42 15.83 -24.70
C THR A 79 -22.42 14.30 -24.78
N SER A 80 -21.37 13.65 -24.27
CA SER A 80 -21.21 12.20 -24.37
C SER A 80 -22.26 11.45 -23.57
N PHE A 81 -22.88 10.47 -24.23
CA PHE A 81 -23.80 9.55 -23.57
C PHE A 81 -23.15 8.80 -22.39
N LEU A 82 -21.83 8.65 -22.38
CA LEU A 82 -21.12 7.92 -21.34
C LEU A 82 -20.66 8.82 -20.19
N HIS A 83 -20.82 10.14 -20.29
CA HIS A 83 -20.23 11.09 -19.34
C HIS A 83 -20.82 11.05 -17.93
N ASP A 84 -22.13 10.82 -17.80
CA ASP A 84 -22.80 10.78 -16.49
C ASP A 84 -22.95 9.36 -15.94
N LEU A 85 -22.52 8.35 -16.71
CA LEU A 85 -22.62 6.96 -16.29
C LEU A 85 -21.50 6.58 -15.33
N ARG A 86 -21.85 5.74 -14.35
CA ARG A 86 -20.93 5.08 -13.42
C ARG A 86 -20.11 4.03 -14.18
N ALA A 87 -18.93 3.69 -13.67
CA ALA A 87 -18.06 2.71 -14.31
C ALA A 87 -18.73 1.33 -14.47
N GLU A 88 -19.51 0.88 -13.49
CA GLU A 88 -20.30 -0.37 -13.58
C GLU A 88 -21.37 -0.31 -14.69
N GLU A 89 -22.02 0.84 -14.87
CA GLU A 89 -23.02 1.08 -15.91
C GLU A 89 -22.36 1.07 -17.30
N ILE A 90 -21.21 1.71 -17.44
CA ILE A 90 -20.39 1.69 -18.66
C ILE A 90 -19.94 0.25 -18.95
N SER A 91 -19.44 -0.47 -17.94
CA SER A 91 -19.02 -1.87 -18.07
C SER A 91 -20.18 -2.76 -18.58
N ARG A 92 -21.40 -2.58 -18.04
CA ARG A 92 -22.62 -3.28 -18.55
C ARG A 92 -22.93 -2.93 -20.00
N VAL A 93 -22.93 -1.64 -20.34
CA VAL A 93 -23.17 -1.17 -21.72
C VAL A 93 -22.18 -1.81 -22.68
N LEU A 94 -20.91 -1.83 -22.29
CA LEU A 94 -19.86 -2.42 -23.10
C LEU A 94 -20.01 -3.93 -23.14
N ASP A 95 -20.17 -4.65 -22.04
CA ASP A 95 -20.32 -6.10 -22.07
C ASP A 95 -21.42 -6.58 -23.03
N GLU A 96 -22.54 -5.87 -23.12
CA GLU A 96 -23.62 -6.18 -24.05
C GLU A 96 -23.29 -5.82 -25.51
N LEU A 97 -22.64 -4.67 -25.73
CA LEU A 97 -22.09 -4.30 -27.04
C LEU A 97 -20.97 -5.26 -27.50
N TYR A 98 -20.27 -5.90 -26.55
CA TYR A 98 -19.11 -6.79 -26.71
C TYR A 98 -19.47 -8.28 -26.69
N ALA A 99 -20.68 -8.66 -26.28
CA ALA A 99 -21.10 -10.06 -26.08
C ALA A 99 -20.95 -10.94 -27.34
N LYS A 100 -20.83 -10.34 -28.53
CA LYS A 100 -20.34 -11.03 -29.72
C LYS A 100 -18.81 -10.93 -29.80
N LYS A 101 -18.14 -11.90 -29.14
CA LYS A 101 -16.69 -12.19 -29.07
C LYS A 101 -15.78 -11.95 -30.31
N ASN A 102 -16.34 -11.62 -31.48
CA ASN A 102 -15.60 -11.45 -32.74
C ASN A 102 -15.48 -10.00 -33.22
N ASP A 103 -16.03 -9.01 -32.50
CA ASP A 103 -16.00 -7.61 -32.94
C ASP A 103 -15.31 -6.70 -31.92
N ARG A 104 -13.97 -6.78 -31.90
CA ARG A 104 -13.08 -6.04 -31.01
C ARG A 104 -12.89 -4.55 -31.42
N THR A 105 -13.75 -4.02 -32.31
CA THR A 105 -13.65 -2.65 -32.85
C THR A 105 -14.13 -1.55 -31.91
N VAL A 106 -14.76 -1.89 -30.77
CA VAL A 106 -15.60 -0.95 -30.01
C VAL A 106 -14.82 0.01 -29.09
N VAL A 107 -13.67 -0.38 -28.49
CA VAL A 107 -12.87 0.58 -27.67
C VAL A 107 -12.22 1.66 -28.53
N VAL A 108 -11.99 1.42 -29.82
CA VAL A 108 -11.46 2.43 -30.75
C VAL A 108 -12.29 3.72 -30.73
N ASP A 109 -13.59 3.55 -30.51
CA ASP A 109 -14.53 4.65 -30.54
C ASP A 109 -14.79 5.22 -29.16
N LEU A 110 -14.25 4.67 -28.06
CA LEU A 110 -14.50 5.19 -26.71
C LEU A 110 -13.70 6.47 -26.45
N PRO A 111 -14.31 7.48 -25.79
CA PRO A 111 -13.57 8.67 -25.38
C PRO A 111 -12.47 8.34 -24.36
N PRO A 112 -11.32 9.03 -24.41
CA PRO A 112 -10.28 9.05 -23.38
C PRO A 112 -10.77 9.00 -21.94
N PHE A 113 -11.67 9.92 -21.57
CA PHE A 113 -12.17 10.04 -20.19
C PHE A 113 -13.01 8.83 -19.76
N VAL A 114 -13.65 8.13 -20.70
CA VAL A 114 -14.39 6.89 -20.41
C VAL A 114 -13.42 5.75 -20.14
N ILE A 115 -12.39 5.62 -20.96
CA ILE A 115 -11.32 4.63 -20.77
C ILE A 115 -10.66 4.84 -19.40
N GLN A 116 -10.27 6.07 -19.07
CA GLN A 116 -9.67 6.40 -17.78
C GLN A 116 -10.61 6.11 -16.61
N ARG A 117 -11.91 6.43 -16.74
CA ARG A 117 -12.91 6.14 -15.69
C ARG A 117 -13.12 4.64 -15.49
N MET A 118 -13.11 3.88 -16.57
CA MET A 118 -13.19 2.42 -16.53
C MET A 118 -11.98 1.79 -15.84
N LEU A 119 -10.78 2.31 -16.06
CA LEU A 119 -9.58 1.81 -15.39
C LEU A 119 -9.57 2.17 -13.90
N THR A 120 -9.90 3.42 -13.58
CA THR A 120 -9.87 3.93 -12.20
C THR A 120 -11.01 3.46 -11.31
N HIS A 121 -12.20 3.23 -11.85
CA HIS A 121 -13.42 2.93 -11.07
C HIS A 121 -14.17 1.69 -11.56
N GLY A 122 -13.73 1.07 -12.65
CA GLY A 122 -14.35 -0.14 -13.17
C GLY A 122 -13.93 -1.40 -12.42
N ASP A 123 -14.52 -2.50 -12.86
CA ASP A 123 -14.23 -3.84 -12.38
C ASP A 123 -13.13 -4.52 -13.23
N SER A 124 -12.74 -5.75 -12.87
CA SER A 124 -11.74 -6.53 -13.62
C SER A 124 -12.09 -6.68 -15.10
N ARG A 125 -13.39 -6.66 -15.41
CA ARG A 125 -13.91 -6.77 -16.77
C ARG A 125 -13.59 -5.54 -17.62
N SER A 126 -13.58 -4.38 -17.01
CA SER A 126 -13.23 -3.11 -17.67
C SER A 126 -11.78 -3.12 -18.16
N LYS A 127 -10.87 -3.70 -17.37
CA LYS A 127 -9.47 -3.93 -17.76
C LYS A 127 -9.35 -4.90 -18.94
N GLU A 128 -10.02 -6.06 -18.86
CA GLU A 128 -10.03 -7.07 -19.95
C GLU A 128 -10.50 -6.48 -21.29
N ILE A 129 -11.54 -5.62 -21.26
CA ILE A 129 -12.08 -4.95 -22.45
C ILE A 129 -11.02 -4.07 -23.13
N ILE A 130 -10.22 -3.35 -22.34
CA ILE A 130 -9.16 -2.46 -22.82
C ILE A 130 -7.99 -3.29 -23.37
N GLU A 131 -7.59 -4.35 -22.68
CA GLU A 131 -6.57 -5.30 -23.14
C GLU A 131 -6.92 -5.95 -24.48
N ASP A 132 -8.17 -6.44 -24.62
CA ASP A 132 -8.67 -7.04 -25.85
C ASP A 132 -8.61 -6.06 -27.03
N SER A 133 -8.73 -4.78 -26.73
CA SER A 133 -8.77 -3.72 -27.74
C SER A 133 -7.40 -3.22 -28.14
N ILE A 134 -6.47 -3.12 -27.19
CA ILE A 134 -5.05 -2.95 -27.49
C ILE A 134 -4.59 -4.12 -28.37
N THR A 135 -4.97 -5.35 -28.01
CA THR A 135 -4.68 -6.55 -28.81
C THR A 135 -5.25 -6.44 -30.22
N TYR A 136 -6.50 -6.01 -30.37
CA TYR A 136 -7.13 -5.82 -31.67
C TYR A 136 -6.41 -4.77 -32.54
N LEU A 137 -6.04 -3.63 -31.95
CA LEU A 137 -5.33 -2.57 -32.66
C LEU A 137 -3.94 -3.02 -33.12
N MET A 138 -3.26 -3.84 -32.32
CA MET A 138 -2.02 -4.49 -32.72
C MET A 138 -2.22 -5.49 -33.86
N GLU A 139 -3.20 -6.40 -33.77
CA GLU A 139 -3.50 -7.41 -34.79
C GLU A 139 -3.90 -6.77 -36.13
N THR A 140 -4.71 -5.70 -36.08
CA THR A 140 -5.15 -4.95 -37.27
C THR A 140 -4.14 -3.92 -37.76
N LYS A 141 -2.98 -3.79 -37.09
CA LYS A 141 -1.88 -2.87 -37.42
C LYS A 141 -2.29 -1.40 -37.45
N GLN A 142 -3.29 -1.01 -36.66
CA GLN A 142 -3.73 0.37 -36.51
C GLN A 142 -2.87 1.12 -35.47
N LEU A 143 -1.55 1.13 -35.69
CA LEU A 143 -0.58 1.59 -34.69
C LEU A 143 -0.71 3.09 -34.36
N ALA A 144 -1.13 3.91 -35.32
CA ALA A 144 -1.34 5.35 -35.10
C ALA A 144 -2.49 5.61 -34.12
N LEU A 145 -3.55 4.81 -34.22
CA LEU A 145 -4.71 4.87 -33.35
C LEU A 145 -4.40 4.28 -31.97
N LEU A 146 -3.65 3.17 -31.92
CA LEU A 146 -3.15 2.65 -30.64
C LEU A 146 -2.33 3.71 -29.90
N LYS A 147 -1.46 4.41 -30.60
CA LYS A 147 -0.68 5.50 -30.00
C LYS A 147 -1.57 6.62 -29.45
N SER A 148 -2.61 7.04 -30.18
CA SER A 148 -3.51 8.10 -29.67
C SER A 148 -4.31 7.64 -28.46
N VAL A 149 -4.68 6.35 -28.39
CA VAL A 149 -5.36 5.79 -27.21
C VAL A 149 -4.40 5.75 -26.01
N LEU A 150 -3.18 5.26 -26.18
CA LEU A 150 -2.21 5.15 -25.08
C LEU A 150 -1.83 6.51 -24.47
N VAL A 151 -1.73 7.57 -25.28
CA VAL A 151 -1.41 8.93 -24.80
C VAL A 151 -2.46 9.50 -23.84
N GLU A 152 -3.67 8.96 -23.91
CA GLU A 152 -4.82 9.44 -23.15
C GLU A 152 -5.05 8.65 -21.85
N ILE A 153 -4.30 7.56 -21.65
CA ILE A 153 -4.37 6.71 -20.45
C ILE A 153 -3.25 7.12 -19.48
N ASN A 154 -3.54 7.08 -18.18
CA ASN A 154 -2.52 7.35 -17.17
C ASN A 154 -1.37 6.32 -17.22
N PRO A 155 -0.10 6.74 -17.06
CA PRO A 155 1.05 5.84 -17.07
C PRO A 155 0.94 4.62 -16.14
N VAL A 156 0.35 4.80 -14.94
CA VAL A 156 0.17 3.74 -13.95
C VAL A 156 -0.74 2.64 -14.49
N ASP A 157 -1.86 3.02 -15.11
CA ASP A 157 -2.80 2.06 -15.67
C ASP A 157 -2.18 1.32 -16.87
N ILE A 158 -1.37 2.02 -17.68
CA ILE A 158 -0.64 1.39 -18.79
C ILE A 158 0.35 0.36 -18.25
N ALA A 159 1.09 0.66 -17.19
CA ALA A 159 2.03 -0.27 -16.56
C ALA A 159 1.31 -1.53 -16.06
N GLU A 160 0.16 -1.36 -15.41
CA GLU A 160 -0.67 -2.48 -14.92
C GLU A 160 -1.23 -3.34 -16.06
N ILE A 161 -1.65 -2.71 -17.16
CA ILE A 161 -2.10 -3.42 -18.37
C ILE A 161 -0.93 -4.19 -19.00
N LEU A 162 0.26 -3.58 -19.07
CA LEU A 162 1.43 -4.19 -19.71
C LEU A 162 1.94 -5.44 -18.98
N ASP A 163 1.78 -5.56 -17.66
CA ASP A 163 2.18 -6.75 -16.90
C ASP A 163 1.49 -8.04 -17.41
N ASP A 164 0.25 -7.92 -17.90
CA ASP A 164 -0.54 -9.04 -18.39
C ASP A 164 -0.20 -9.45 -19.85
N PHE A 165 0.55 -8.62 -20.58
CA PHE A 165 0.90 -8.90 -21.97
C PHE A 165 2.11 -9.85 -22.14
N PRO A 166 2.06 -10.77 -23.12
CA PRO A 166 3.25 -11.54 -23.51
C PRO A 166 4.39 -10.63 -23.96
N THR A 167 5.63 -11.05 -23.68
CA THR A 167 6.85 -10.23 -23.92
C THR A 167 6.95 -9.68 -25.34
N GLU A 168 6.57 -10.44 -26.37
CA GLU A 168 6.65 -9.94 -27.75
C GLU A 168 5.72 -8.77 -28.03
N ASP A 169 4.51 -8.78 -27.46
CA ASP A 169 3.50 -7.75 -27.69
C ASP A 169 3.76 -6.55 -26.79
N LEU A 170 4.13 -6.80 -25.54
CA LEU A 170 4.62 -5.79 -24.60
C LEU A 170 5.69 -4.89 -25.22
N LEU A 171 6.72 -5.48 -25.86
CA LEU A 171 7.79 -4.71 -26.49
C LEU A 171 7.32 -3.89 -27.71
N LYS A 172 6.30 -4.36 -28.43
CA LYS A 172 5.72 -3.61 -29.55
C LYS A 172 4.94 -2.41 -29.02
N ILE A 173 4.10 -2.61 -28.01
CA ILE A 173 3.31 -1.55 -27.37
C ILE A 173 4.25 -0.50 -26.81
N TYR A 174 5.27 -0.91 -26.05
CA TYR A 174 6.25 -0.02 -25.45
C TYR A 174 6.94 0.89 -26.49
N ARG A 175 7.31 0.34 -27.65
CA ARG A 175 7.95 1.11 -28.74
C ARG A 175 7.02 2.06 -29.50
N ILE A 176 5.70 1.88 -29.40
CA ILE A 176 4.71 2.74 -30.08
C ILE A 176 4.47 4.02 -29.28
N MET A 177 4.63 3.96 -27.96
CA MET A 177 4.46 5.09 -27.06
C MET A 177 5.44 6.23 -27.39
N PRO A 178 5.05 7.51 -27.16
CA PRO A 178 6.02 8.59 -27.05
C PRO A 178 7.08 8.28 -26.00
N LYS A 179 8.28 8.83 -26.16
CA LYS A 179 9.41 8.55 -25.25
C LYS A 179 9.11 8.99 -23.82
N ASP A 180 8.59 10.20 -23.65
CA ASP A 180 8.25 10.77 -22.34
C ASP A 180 7.25 9.85 -21.61
N LEU A 181 6.14 9.49 -22.28
CA LEU A 181 5.16 8.53 -21.74
C LEU A 181 5.78 7.16 -21.44
N ALA A 182 6.65 6.66 -22.31
CA ALA A 182 7.30 5.36 -22.09
C ALA A 182 8.27 5.38 -20.90
N SER A 183 8.86 6.54 -20.59
CA SER A 183 9.67 6.76 -19.39
C SER A 183 8.77 6.74 -18.15
N ASP A 184 7.69 7.53 -18.16
CA ASP A 184 6.73 7.59 -17.04
C ASP A 184 6.11 6.22 -16.75
N VAL A 185 5.72 5.47 -17.79
CA VAL A 185 5.19 4.10 -17.63
C VAL A 185 6.23 3.16 -17.05
N PHE A 186 7.50 3.34 -17.43
CA PHE A 186 8.57 2.43 -17.02
C PHE A 186 8.83 2.47 -15.52
N VAL A 187 8.65 3.62 -14.86
CA VAL A 187 8.81 3.76 -13.40
C VAL A 187 7.83 2.86 -12.63
N TYR A 188 6.62 2.68 -13.14
CA TYR A 188 5.57 1.88 -12.48
C TYR A 188 5.57 0.40 -12.87
N LEU A 189 6.48 -0.03 -13.75
CA LEU A 189 6.51 -1.42 -14.20
C LEU A 189 7.17 -2.32 -13.14
N PRO A 190 6.58 -3.50 -12.85
CA PRO A 190 7.23 -4.50 -12.01
C PRO A 190 8.62 -4.86 -12.53
N ASP A 191 9.56 -5.15 -11.64
CA ASP A 191 10.98 -5.37 -11.95
C ASP A 191 11.18 -6.44 -13.01
N ASP A 192 10.39 -7.52 -12.94
CA ASP A 192 10.46 -8.63 -13.88
C ASP A 192 10.05 -8.21 -15.31
N VAL A 193 9.15 -7.24 -15.44
CA VAL A 193 8.75 -6.63 -16.71
C VAL A 193 9.79 -5.62 -17.18
N SER A 194 10.24 -4.73 -16.30
CA SER A 194 11.30 -3.75 -16.55
C SER A 194 12.58 -4.40 -17.07
N GLN A 195 12.99 -5.53 -16.47
CA GLN A 195 14.12 -6.34 -16.94
C GLN A 195 13.93 -6.90 -18.35
N LYS A 196 12.72 -7.39 -18.67
CA LYS A 196 12.40 -7.90 -20.02
C LYS A 196 12.50 -6.79 -21.06
N ILE A 197 12.02 -5.59 -20.75
CA ILE A 197 12.11 -4.41 -21.62
C ILE A 197 13.58 -4.04 -21.83
N LEU A 198 14.34 -3.81 -20.76
CA LEU A 198 15.74 -3.40 -20.83
C LEU A 198 16.61 -4.39 -21.62
N THR A 199 16.36 -5.70 -21.46
CA THR A 199 17.10 -6.74 -22.18
C THR A 199 16.80 -6.76 -23.68
N ALA A 200 15.60 -6.33 -24.09
CA ALA A 200 15.17 -6.29 -25.47
C ALA A 200 15.48 -4.97 -26.18
N LEU A 201 15.69 -3.88 -25.43
CA LEU A 201 16.16 -2.61 -25.95
C LEU A 201 17.63 -2.72 -26.41
N SER A 202 17.97 -1.95 -27.44
CA SER A 202 19.39 -1.76 -27.78
C SER A 202 20.09 -0.95 -26.69
N ASP A 203 21.41 -1.13 -26.54
CA ASP A 203 22.21 -0.39 -25.57
C ASP A 203 22.02 1.13 -25.66
N THR A 204 21.76 1.63 -26.86
CA THR A 204 21.50 3.06 -27.12
C THR A 204 20.11 3.50 -26.68
N GLU A 205 19.10 2.66 -26.87
CA GLU A 205 17.73 2.95 -26.42
C GLU A 205 17.65 2.86 -24.89
N ALA A 206 18.24 1.82 -24.31
CA ALA A 206 18.27 1.67 -22.86
C ALA A 206 19.09 2.80 -22.20
N GLY A 207 20.20 3.24 -22.81
CA GLY A 207 20.92 4.42 -22.33
C GLY A 207 20.12 5.73 -22.43
N GLN A 208 19.25 5.87 -23.43
CA GLN A 208 18.34 7.01 -23.55
C GLN A 208 17.23 6.96 -22.51
N LEU A 209 16.66 5.79 -22.23
CA LEU A 209 15.68 5.60 -21.17
C LEU A 209 16.25 6.05 -19.82
N ILE A 210 17.47 5.62 -19.48
CA ILE A 210 18.16 6.08 -18.26
C ILE A 210 18.37 7.61 -18.25
N ASP A 211 18.55 8.23 -19.41
CA ASP A 211 18.71 9.69 -19.52
C ASP A 211 17.39 10.47 -19.39
N ASP A 212 16.26 9.79 -19.55
CA ASP A 212 14.90 10.34 -19.53
C ASP A 212 14.19 10.05 -18.19
N LEU A 213 14.78 9.21 -17.31
CA LEU A 213 14.34 8.97 -15.93
C LEU A 213 14.97 9.99 -14.97
N TYR A 214 14.32 10.21 -13.82
CA TYR A 214 14.93 10.94 -12.71
C TYR A 214 16.08 10.13 -12.08
N ALA A 215 16.98 10.81 -11.38
CA ALA A 215 18.24 10.20 -10.96
C ALA A 215 18.05 9.11 -9.89
N ASP A 216 17.05 9.27 -9.02
CA ASP A 216 16.56 8.31 -8.03
C ASP A 216 15.90 7.10 -8.70
N ASP A 217 14.91 7.28 -9.57
CA ASP A 217 14.29 6.17 -10.33
C ASP A 217 15.35 5.35 -11.08
N ALA A 218 16.31 6.04 -11.70
CA ALA A 218 17.41 5.41 -12.41
C ALA A 218 18.41 4.72 -11.47
N ALA A 219 18.57 5.20 -10.23
CA ALA A 219 19.42 4.54 -9.24
C ALA A 219 18.75 3.24 -8.76
N ASP A 220 17.49 3.32 -8.34
CA ASP A 220 16.71 2.19 -7.82
C ASP A 220 16.64 1.05 -8.84
N LEU A 221 16.29 1.38 -10.10
CA LEU A 221 16.31 0.42 -11.20
C LEU A 221 17.66 -0.29 -11.35
N LEU A 222 18.78 0.41 -11.16
CA LEU A 222 20.11 -0.15 -11.36
C LEU A 222 20.60 -0.98 -10.19
N GLU A 223 20.06 -0.79 -8.98
CA GLU A 223 20.41 -1.59 -7.79
C GLU A 223 19.95 -3.05 -7.97
N GLU A 224 18.80 -3.26 -8.60
CA GLU A 224 18.27 -4.59 -8.88
C GLU A 224 18.96 -5.32 -10.04
N MET A 225 19.75 -4.59 -10.83
CA MET A 225 20.35 -5.13 -12.04
C MET A 225 21.70 -5.78 -11.76
N PRO A 226 22.05 -6.87 -12.49
CA PRO A 226 23.39 -7.42 -12.41
C PRO A 226 24.43 -6.36 -12.78
N SER A 227 25.50 -6.24 -11.98
CA SER A 227 26.56 -5.23 -12.15
C SER A 227 27.16 -5.08 -13.57
N MET A 228 27.12 -6.13 -14.39
CA MET A 228 27.54 -6.09 -15.80
C MET A 228 26.59 -5.29 -16.70
N VAL A 229 25.28 -5.37 -16.43
CA VAL A 229 24.23 -4.62 -17.12
C VAL A 229 24.33 -3.15 -16.75
N VAL A 230 24.44 -2.85 -15.45
CA VAL A 230 24.60 -1.49 -14.92
C VAL A 230 25.75 -0.74 -15.60
N LYS A 231 26.94 -1.33 -15.65
CA LYS A 231 28.12 -0.73 -16.31
C LYS A 231 27.89 -0.43 -17.79
N LYS A 232 27.12 -1.27 -18.47
CA LYS A 232 26.85 -1.16 -19.89
C LYS A 232 25.85 -0.04 -20.17
N LEU A 233 24.79 0.07 -19.37
CA LEU A 233 23.78 1.13 -19.45
C LEU A 233 24.38 2.49 -19.12
N LEU A 234 25.08 2.61 -17.98
CA LEU A 234 25.74 3.85 -17.57
C LEU A 234 26.81 4.31 -18.57
N ALA A 235 27.46 3.40 -19.30
CA ALA A 235 28.42 3.79 -20.33
C ALA A 235 27.76 4.54 -21.52
N LYS A 236 26.47 4.31 -21.75
CA LYS A 236 25.68 4.91 -22.84
C LYS A 236 24.87 6.14 -22.42
N ALA A 237 24.54 6.27 -21.13
CA ALA A 237 23.93 7.46 -20.55
C ALA A 237 24.82 8.72 -20.70
N LYS A 238 24.19 9.90 -20.69
CA LYS A 238 24.84 11.22 -20.65
C LYS A 238 25.81 11.30 -19.45
N PRO A 239 26.92 12.05 -19.57
CA PRO A 239 27.88 12.21 -18.46
C PRO A 239 27.27 12.80 -17.20
N GLU A 240 26.29 13.70 -17.34
CA GLU A 240 25.62 14.37 -16.23
C GLU A 240 24.75 13.39 -15.43
N THR A 241 23.77 12.75 -16.08
CA THR A 241 22.93 11.68 -15.51
C THR A 241 23.78 10.58 -14.88
N ARG A 242 24.80 10.08 -15.59
CA ARG A 242 25.72 9.07 -15.07
C ARG A 242 26.41 9.52 -13.77
N THR A 243 26.77 10.79 -13.65
CA THR A 243 27.44 11.30 -12.46
C THR A 243 26.46 11.40 -11.29
N ALA A 244 25.23 11.85 -11.55
CA ALA A 244 24.16 11.91 -10.56
C ALA A 244 23.83 10.51 -10.02
N VAL A 245 23.51 9.56 -10.91
CA VAL A 245 23.16 8.18 -10.54
C VAL A 245 24.30 7.49 -9.79
N ASN A 246 25.56 7.60 -10.26
CA ASN A 246 26.69 7.02 -9.52
C ASN A 246 26.93 7.66 -8.14
N HIS A 247 26.47 8.89 -7.94
CA HIS A 247 26.54 9.54 -6.64
C HIS A 247 25.44 9.05 -5.71
N LEU A 248 24.23 8.78 -6.23
CA LEU A 248 23.13 8.19 -5.48
C LEU A 248 23.45 6.75 -5.04
N LEU A 249 23.94 5.91 -5.96
CA LEU A 249 24.40 4.54 -5.70
C LEU A 249 25.57 4.42 -4.68
N GLN A 250 26.14 5.53 -4.19
CA GLN A 250 27.16 5.53 -3.14
C GLN A 250 26.58 5.70 -1.73
N TYR A 251 25.33 6.16 -1.62
CA TYR A 251 24.67 6.26 -0.34
C TYR A 251 24.30 4.88 0.20
N LYS A 252 24.00 4.84 1.49
CA LYS A 252 23.55 3.61 2.12
C LYS A 252 22.11 3.38 1.68
N GLU A 253 21.76 2.13 1.38
CA GLU A 253 20.36 1.68 1.27
C GLU A 253 19.54 2.19 2.47
N ASP A 254 18.26 2.49 2.23
CA ASP A 254 17.28 3.02 3.20
C ASP A 254 17.69 4.36 3.84
N SER A 255 18.41 5.22 3.11
CA SER A 255 18.81 6.54 3.61
C SER A 255 18.24 7.67 2.76
N ALA A 256 18.10 8.86 3.35
CA ALA A 256 17.67 10.05 2.63
C ALA A 256 18.55 10.38 1.40
N GLY A 257 19.78 9.84 1.34
CA GLY A 257 20.65 9.99 0.17
C GLY A 257 20.39 8.98 -0.95
N SER A 258 19.83 7.80 -0.66
CA SER A 258 19.45 6.82 -1.69
C SER A 258 18.12 7.23 -2.33
N ILE A 259 17.15 7.69 -1.54
CA ILE A 259 15.79 8.06 -1.99
C ILE A 259 15.65 9.53 -2.44
N MET A 260 16.74 10.21 -2.80
CA MET A 260 16.68 11.62 -3.21
C MET A 260 16.95 11.80 -4.68
N THR A 261 16.17 12.67 -5.30
CA THR A 261 16.44 13.22 -6.62
C THR A 261 17.38 14.42 -6.55
N VAL A 262 18.16 14.68 -7.61
CA VAL A 262 19.00 15.88 -7.73
C VAL A 262 18.34 16.97 -8.59
N GLU A 263 17.19 16.67 -9.18
CA GLU A 263 16.45 17.45 -10.14
C GLU A 263 15.53 18.51 -9.46
N PHE A 264 16.09 19.35 -8.59
CA PHE A 264 15.34 20.41 -7.90
C PHE A 264 15.58 21.82 -8.47
N VAL A 265 14.66 22.75 -8.20
CA VAL A 265 14.78 24.16 -8.56
C VAL A 265 15.55 24.94 -7.50
N ASP A 266 16.71 25.50 -7.86
CA ASP A 266 17.46 26.42 -7.00
C ASP A 266 17.29 27.90 -7.43
N LEU A 267 17.08 28.76 -6.44
CA LEU A 267 16.95 30.21 -6.59
C LEU A 267 18.00 30.93 -5.74
N LYS A 268 18.28 32.19 -6.10
CA LYS A 268 19.17 33.06 -5.33
C LYS A 268 18.38 34.09 -4.54
N GLU A 269 18.81 34.38 -3.32
CA GLU A 269 18.13 35.32 -2.40
C GLU A 269 17.90 36.72 -3.02
N TYR A 270 18.79 37.15 -3.91
CA TYR A 270 18.76 38.47 -4.53
C TYR A 270 17.87 38.53 -5.78
N TYR A 271 17.29 37.42 -6.22
CA TYR A 271 16.30 37.43 -7.30
C TYR A 271 15.03 38.12 -6.86
N THR A 272 14.40 38.82 -7.79
CA THR A 272 13.03 39.31 -7.64
C THR A 272 12.02 38.21 -8.00
N ALA A 273 10.77 38.33 -7.56
CA ALA A 273 9.71 37.39 -7.90
C ALA A 273 9.60 37.15 -9.42
N ALA A 274 9.69 38.23 -10.22
CA ALA A 274 9.67 38.12 -11.68
C ALA A 274 10.85 37.33 -12.25
N GLN A 275 12.05 37.54 -11.70
CA GLN A 275 13.25 36.79 -12.11
C GLN A 275 13.17 35.32 -11.70
N ALA A 276 12.66 35.02 -10.50
CA ALA A 276 12.47 33.66 -10.03
C ALA A 276 11.49 32.89 -10.93
N ILE A 277 10.34 33.48 -11.26
CA ILE A 277 9.36 32.87 -12.18
C ILE A 277 9.97 32.64 -13.56
N GLU A 278 10.80 33.57 -14.06
CA GLU A 278 11.49 33.41 -15.34
C GLU A 278 12.54 32.28 -15.32
N VAL A 279 13.22 32.06 -14.19
CA VAL A 279 14.11 30.90 -14.01
C VAL A 279 13.28 29.61 -14.04
N ILE A 280 12.20 29.54 -13.27
CA ILE A 280 11.30 28.38 -13.23
C ILE A 280 10.77 28.03 -14.63
N ARG A 281 10.36 29.03 -15.42
CA ARG A 281 9.90 28.80 -16.80
C ARG A 281 10.98 28.24 -17.74
N LYS A 282 12.27 28.52 -17.48
CA LYS A 282 13.39 28.07 -18.32
C LYS A 282 13.90 26.70 -17.94
N THR A 283 13.83 26.35 -16.66
CA THR A 283 14.47 25.14 -16.13
C THR A 283 13.49 24.12 -15.58
N GLY A 284 12.23 24.50 -15.33
CA GLY A 284 11.28 23.69 -14.56
C GLY A 284 10.69 22.48 -15.28
N LEU A 285 10.96 22.29 -16.58
CA LEU A 285 10.49 21.09 -17.31
C LEU A 285 11.26 19.83 -16.89
N ASP A 286 12.55 19.96 -16.63
CA ASP A 286 13.45 18.83 -16.30
C ASP A 286 13.65 18.75 -14.77
N LYS A 287 12.61 19.07 -13.99
CA LYS A 287 12.67 19.18 -12.52
C LYS A 287 11.54 18.40 -11.90
N GLU A 288 11.89 17.63 -10.88
CA GLU A 288 10.95 16.81 -10.11
C GLU A 288 9.74 17.63 -9.64
N THR A 289 10.04 18.79 -9.05
CA THR A 289 8.98 19.70 -8.64
C THR A 289 9.39 21.15 -8.76
N VAL A 290 8.44 21.97 -9.25
CA VAL A 290 8.52 23.43 -9.25
C VAL A 290 7.71 24.05 -8.11
N ASN A 291 6.94 23.25 -7.37
CA ASN A 291 6.01 23.73 -6.36
C ASN A 291 6.73 24.35 -5.15
N THR A 292 7.89 23.78 -4.80
CA THR A 292 8.78 24.27 -3.75
C THR A 292 10.15 24.51 -4.36
N CYS A 293 10.64 25.74 -4.25
CA CYS A 293 11.96 26.15 -4.72
C CYS A 293 12.91 26.35 -3.52
N PHE A 294 14.18 26.04 -3.71
CA PHE A 294 15.19 26.10 -2.65
C PHE A 294 16.10 27.31 -2.85
N VAL A 295 16.27 28.13 -1.83
CA VAL A 295 17.08 29.34 -1.89
C VAL A 295 18.49 29.02 -1.41
N LEU A 296 19.48 29.20 -2.28
CA LEU A 296 20.87 28.84 -2.01
C LEU A 296 21.80 30.05 -2.02
N ASP A 297 22.83 30.02 -1.17
CA ASP A 297 23.94 30.96 -1.21
C ASP A 297 24.96 30.65 -2.33
N ALA A 298 26.06 31.41 -2.37
CA ALA A 298 27.14 31.21 -3.34
C ALA A 298 27.95 29.91 -3.11
N GLN A 299 27.87 29.31 -1.91
CA GLN A 299 28.51 28.06 -1.52
C GLN A 299 27.55 26.85 -1.59
N ARG A 300 26.34 27.03 -2.17
CA ARG A 300 25.25 26.03 -2.23
C ARG A 300 24.67 25.65 -0.86
N LYS A 301 24.84 26.48 0.17
CA LYS A 301 24.15 26.26 1.45
C LYS A 301 22.69 26.64 1.33
N LEU A 302 21.83 25.83 1.94
CA LEU A 302 20.41 26.11 2.01
C LEU A 302 20.16 27.29 2.95
N LEU A 303 19.57 28.36 2.42
CA LEU A 303 19.13 29.54 3.17
C LEU A 303 17.67 29.44 3.59
N GLY A 304 16.83 28.82 2.76
CA GLY A 304 15.40 28.68 3.00
C GLY A 304 14.65 28.09 1.81
N THR A 305 13.33 28.02 1.92
CA THR A 305 12.43 27.53 0.85
C THR A 305 11.40 28.58 0.47
N ILE A 306 10.87 28.51 -0.75
CA ILE A 306 9.78 29.37 -1.20
C ILE A 306 8.85 28.61 -2.13
N THR A 307 7.54 28.72 -1.91
CA THR A 307 6.55 28.05 -2.77
C THR A 307 6.25 28.85 -4.03
N LEU A 308 5.95 28.17 -5.13
CA LEU A 308 5.52 28.79 -6.38
C LEU A 308 4.30 29.71 -6.18
N ARG A 309 3.36 29.28 -5.33
CA ARG A 309 2.21 30.08 -4.91
C ARG A 309 2.63 31.44 -4.34
N LYS A 310 3.64 31.48 -3.48
CA LYS A 310 4.14 32.73 -2.87
C LYS A 310 4.78 33.64 -3.92
N LEU A 311 5.56 33.07 -4.84
CA LEU A 311 6.16 33.81 -5.96
C LEU A 311 5.12 34.44 -6.89
N ILE A 312 4.04 33.72 -7.19
CA ILE A 312 2.97 34.21 -8.08
C ILE A 312 2.17 35.35 -7.44
N LEU A 313 1.93 35.29 -6.13
CA LEU A 313 1.14 36.29 -5.41
C LEU A 313 1.95 37.53 -5.00
N ALA A 314 3.28 37.43 -5.00
CA ALA A 314 4.18 38.50 -4.61
C ALA A 314 4.20 39.67 -5.61
N SER A 315 4.70 40.83 -5.15
CA SER A 315 5.01 41.91 -6.09
C SER A 315 6.16 41.50 -7.01
N PRO A 316 6.12 41.79 -8.33
CA PRO A 316 7.18 41.40 -9.27
C PRO A 316 8.60 41.83 -8.88
N ASN A 317 8.72 42.90 -8.08
CA ASN A 317 10.00 43.49 -7.65
C ASN A 317 10.42 43.08 -6.23
N GLU A 318 9.59 42.34 -5.51
CA GLU A 318 9.89 41.83 -4.17
C GLU A 318 10.97 40.75 -4.25
N LYS A 319 11.92 40.74 -3.32
CA LYS A 319 13.05 39.80 -3.36
C LYS A 319 12.71 38.46 -2.76
N VAL A 320 13.25 37.40 -3.34
CA VAL A 320 13.09 36.02 -2.85
C VAL A 320 13.57 35.89 -1.41
N GLY A 321 14.73 36.46 -1.06
CA GLY A 321 15.27 36.41 0.30
C GLY A 321 14.38 37.07 1.37
N ASP A 322 13.56 38.06 0.99
CA ASP A 322 12.62 38.72 1.91
C ASP A 322 11.33 37.90 2.10
N MET A 323 11.05 37.00 1.15
CA MET A 323 9.84 36.17 1.11
C MET A 323 10.08 34.71 1.49
N MET A 324 11.32 34.25 1.53
CA MET A 324 11.61 32.84 1.81
C MET A 324 11.30 32.47 3.25
N GLU A 325 11.17 31.17 3.50
CA GLU A 325 11.09 30.60 4.84
C GLU A 325 12.48 30.12 5.25
N ASP A 326 13.12 30.86 6.15
CA ASP A 326 14.52 30.64 6.56
C ASP A 326 14.75 29.30 7.31
N ASN A 327 13.73 28.83 8.03
CA ASN A 327 13.84 27.65 8.89
C ASN A 327 13.28 26.40 8.20
N ALA A 328 13.80 26.08 7.02
CA ALA A 328 13.45 24.86 6.32
C ALA A 328 13.79 23.63 7.18
N ILE A 329 12.85 22.67 7.26
CA ILE A 329 13.12 21.35 7.84
C ILE A 329 14.06 20.62 6.87
N ILE A 330 15.21 20.16 7.36
CA ILE A 330 16.22 19.47 6.55
C ILE A 330 16.50 18.09 7.12
N VAL A 331 16.90 17.17 6.25
CA VAL A 331 17.49 15.88 6.62
C VAL A 331 18.93 15.78 6.13
N ARG A 332 19.69 14.84 6.71
CA ARG A 332 21.05 14.53 6.26
C ARG A 332 21.00 13.37 5.29
N THR A 333 21.99 13.29 4.41
CA THR A 333 22.13 12.17 3.46
C THR A 333 22.18 10.79 4.10
N ASN A 334 22.51 10.69 5.39
CA ASN A 334 22.57 9.44 6.15
C ASN A 334 21.41 9.26 7.13
N THR A 335 20.42 10.16 7.10
CA THR A 335 19.17 9.99 7.86
C THR A 335 18.43 8.79 7.30
N ASP A 336 17.87 7.97 8.19
CA ASP A 336 17.12 6.76 7.85
C ASP A 336 15.77 7.13 7.20
N GLN A 337 15.34 6.37 6.18
CA GLN A 337 14.12 6.68 5.43
C GLN A 337 12.86 6.69 6.31
N GLU A 338 12.78 5.86 7.35
CA GLU A 338 11.67 5.86 8.30
C GLU A 338 11.61 7.20 9.08
N GLU A 339 12.77 7.79 9.40
CA GLU A 339 12.85 9.11 10.03
C GLU A 339 12.45 10.22 9.06
N VAL A 340 12.83 10.11 7.77
CA VAL A 340 12.40 11.02 6.69
C VAL A 340 10.87 11.00 6.59
N ALA A 341 10.26 9.82 6.47
CA ALA A 341 8.81 9.62 6.40
C ALA A 341 8.06 10.21 7.61
N LYS A 342 8.61 10.02 8.82
CA LYS A 342 8.06 10.63 10.05
C LYS A 342 8.06 12.15 9.99
N LEU A 343 9.09 12.78 9.42
CA LEU A 343 9.15 14.24 9.27
C LEU A 343 8.15 14.75 8.24
N PHE A 344 8.02 14.08 7.09
CA PHE A 344 7.00 14.39 6.08
C PHE A 344 5.60 14.40 6.68
N LYS A 345 5.24 13.32 7.37
CA LYS A 345 3.93 13.18 8.03
C LYS A 345 3.70 14.17 9.17
N ARG A 346 4.75 14.53 9.91
CA ARG A 346 4.63 15.44 11.06
C ARG A 346 4.41 16.90 10.65
N TYR A 347 5.01 17.31 9.53
CA TYR A 347 5.01 18.69 9.07
C TYR A 347 4.18 18.91 7.80
N ASP A 348 3.46 17.90 7.33
CA ASP A 348 2.64 17.93 6.11
C ASP A 348 3.44 18.44 4.89
N LEU A 349 4.67 17.94 4.74
CA LEU A 349 5.57 18.37 3.67
C LEU A 349 5.22 17.67 2.35
N THR A 350 5.40 18.36 1.23
CA THR A 350 5.34 17.77 -0.12
C THR A 350 6.72 17.50 -0.72
N SER A 351 7.75 18.12 -0.15
CA SER A 351 9.15 17.94 -0.54
C SER A 351 10.04 18.32 0.65
N MET A 352 11.20 17.68 0.78
CA MET A 352 12.14 17.95 1.85
C MET A 352 13.59 18.02 1.34
N PRO A 353 14.35 19.07 1.69
CA PRO A 353 15.74 19.21 1.28
C PRO A 353 16.67 18.25 2.02
N VAL A 354 17.55 17.60 1.25
CA VAL A 354 18.62 16.74 1.77
C VAL A 354 19.95 17.49 1.71
N CYS A 355 20.57 17.66 2.88
CA CYS A 355 21.83 18.39 3.02
C CYS A 355 22.99 17.47 3.41
N ASP A 356 24.17 17.76 2.87
CA ASP A 356 25.41 17.11 3.31
C ASP A 356 25.86 17.60 4.70
N SER A 357 27.00 17.09 5.19
CA SER A 357 27.57 17.48 6.49
C SER A 357 27.96 18.96 6.63
N GLU A 358 28.10 19.70 5.52
CA GLU A 358 28.46 21.13 5.48
C GLU A 358 27.24 22.05 5.30
N ASN A 359 26.02 21.50 5.38
CA ASN A 359 24.74 22.17 5.08
C ASN A 359 24.59 22.59 3.61
N ARG A 360 25.26 21.91 2.67
CA ARG A 360 25.04 22.15 1.24
C ARG A 360 23.90 21.28 0.75
N LEU A 361 22.99 21.85 -0.02
CA LEU A 361 21.87 21.12 -0.63
C LEU A 361 22.39 20.21 -1.74
N VAL A 362 22.16 18.91 -1.59
CA VAL A 362 22.62 17.88 -2.53
C VAL A 362 21.47 17.22 -3.28
N GLY A 363 20.27 17.20 -2.72
CA GLY A 363 19.07 16.63 -3.34
C GLY A 363 17.81 17.00 -2.57
N ILE A 364 16.68 16.48 -3.03
CA ILE A 364 15.38 16.60 -2.36
C ILE A 364 14.71 15.23 -2.34
N VAL A 365 13.82 15.02 -1.38
CA VAL A 365 12.89 13.88 -1.37
C VAL A 365 11.49 14.44 -1.61
N THR A 366 10.62 13.71 -2.29
CA THR A 366 9.22 14.09 -2.53
C THR A 366 8.26 13.18 -1.76
N VAL A 367 6.98 13.54 -1.76
CA VAL A 367 5.98 12.90 -0.89
C VAL A 367 5.45 11.59 -1.46
N ASP A 368 5.47 11.46 -2.77
CA ASP A 368 5.17 10.25 -3.53
C ASP A 368 6.07 9.08 -3.11
N ASP A 369 7.40 9.20 -3.19
CA ASP A 369 8.33 8.14 -2.73
C ASP A 369 8.12 7.80 -1.25
N ILE A 370 7.77 8.82 -0.45
CA ILE A 370 7.54 8.65 0.98
C ILE A 370 6.26 7.87 1.28
N VAL A 371 5.25 7.93 0.41
CA VAL A 371 4.05 7.11 0.57
C VAL A 371 4.42 5.63 0.43
N ASP A 372 5.24 5.29 -0.56
CA ASP A 372 5.68 3.92 -0.81
C ASP A 372 6.58 3.42 0.33
N ILE A 373 7.54 4.23 0.77
CA ILE A 373 8.38 3.91 1.94
C ILE A 373 7.55 3.65 3.20
N ILE A 374 6.47 4.42 3.43
CA ILE A 374 5.60 4.18 4.59
C ILE A 374 4.93 2.80 4.51
N GLU A 375 4.54 2.35 3.31
CA GLU A 375 3.95 1.04 3.07
C GLU A 375 4.98 -0.07 3.25
N GLU A 376 6.16 0.06 2.65
CA GLU A 376 7.28 -0.87 2.75
C GLU A 376 7.73 -1.09 4.21
N GLU A 377 7.98 0.00 4.94
CA GLU A 377 8.36 -0.07 6.37
C GLU A 377 7.27 -0.74 7.21
N THR A 378 6.00 -0.51 6.86
CA THR A 378 4.86 -1.15 7.53
C THR A 378 4.83 -2.65 7.25
N GLU A 379 5.04 -3.07 6.00
CA GLU A 379 5.08 -4.48 5.61
C GLU A 379 6.29 -5.22 6.20
N GLU A 380 7.45 -4.56 6.25
CA GLU A 380 8.63 -5.05 6.94
C GLU A 380 8.34 -5.28 8.43
N ASP A 381 7.76 -4.29 9.12
CA ASP A 381 7.38 -4.39 10.53
C ASP A 381 6.42 -5.58 10.75
N PHE A 382 5.41 -5.74 9.89
CA PHE A 382 4.48 -6.88 9.95
C PHE A 382 5.20 -8.22 9.80
N SER A 383 6.12 -8.33 8.85
CA SER A 383 6.92 -9.54 8.61
C SER A 383 7.82 -9.88 9.80
N ARG A 384 8.54 -8.88 10.33
CA ARG A 384 9.41 -9.03 11.51
C ARG A 384 8.59 -9.42 12.75
N MET A 385 7.43 -8.82 12.97
CA MET A 385 6.49 -9.15 14.06
C MET A 385 5.94 -10.59 13.98
N ALA A 386 5.87 -11.16 12.78
CA ALA A 386 5.48 -12.55 12.55
C ALA A 386 6.65 -13.55 12.64
N ALA A 387 7.86 -13.09 12.98
CA ALA A 387 9.10 -13.87 12.91
C ALA A 387 9.37 -14.42 11.51
N MET A 388 9.19 -13.57 10.50
CA MET A 388 9.56 -13.84 9.10
C MET A 388 10.61 -12.81 8.67
N ALA A 389 11.49 -13.22 7.76
CA ALA A 389 12.25 -12.23 6.99
C ALA A 389 11.28 -11.50 6.04
N PRO A 390 11.43 -10.18 5.85
CA PRO A 390 10.71 -9.45 4.81
C PRO A 390 11.04 -10.03 3.43
N ILE A 391 10.09 -9.95 2.51
CA ILE A 391 10.22 -10.36 1.11
C ILE A 391 9.67 -9.21 0.29
N GLU A 392 10.46 -8.70 -0.65
CA GLU A 392 10.13 -7.53 -1.49
C GLU A 392 9.06 -7.86 -2.54
N ASP A 393 9.08 -9.09 -3.09
CA ASP A 393 8.13 -9.53 -4.12
C ASP A 393 6.71 -9.80 -3.59
N THR A 394 5.70 -9.60 -4.45
CA THR A 394 4.30 -9.97 -4.17
C THR A 394 4.15 -11.45 -3.79
N TYR A 395 3.23 -11.74 -2.86
CA TYR A 395 3.02 -13.08 -2.30
C TYR A 395 2.88 -14.21 -3.34
N LEU A 396 2.10 -14.01 -4.41
CA LEU A 396 1.84 -15.02 -5.45
C LEU A 396 2.96 -15.13 -6.49
N LYS A 397 3.70 -14.05 -6.76
CA LYS A 397 4.88 -14.05 -7.63
C LYS A 397 6.04 -14.79 -6.95
N THR A 398 6.16 -14.63 -5.63
CA THR A 398 7.18 -15.29 -4.82
C THR A 398 7.00 -16.82 -4.76
N SER A 399 8.05 -17.57 -5.13
CA SER A 399 8.04 -19.03 -5.03
C SER A 399 7.89 -19.54 -3.59
N ALA A 400 7.21 -20.67 -3.40
CA ALA A 400 7.06 -21.31 -2.09
C ALA A 400 8.39 -21.61 -1.39
N TRP A 401 9.47 -21.84 -2.16
CA TRP A 401 10.81 -22.07 -1.62
C TRP A 401 11.43 -20.79 -1.04
N SER A 402 11.18 -19.62 -1.64
CA SER A 402 11.64 -18.34 -1.11
C SER A 402 10.96 -18.04 0.23
N HIS A 403 9.62 -18.14 0.27
CA HIS A 403 8.83 -18.06 1.50
C HIS A 403 9.32 -19.02 2.59
N ALA A 404 9.64 -20.26 2.22
CA ALA A 404 10.15 -21.25 3.17
C ALA A 404 11.52 -20.82 3.75
N LYS A 405 12.45 -20.31 2.94
CA LYS A 405 13.75 -19.83 3.44
C LYS A 405 13.61 -18.69 4.44
N GLY A 406 12.72 -17.72 4.16
CA GLY A 406 12.45 -16.59 5.05
C GLY A 406 11.86 -16.97 6.40
N ARG A 407 11.27 -18.18 6.52
CA ARG A 407 10.63 -18.69 7.74
C ARG A 407 11.44 -19.77 8.45
N VAL A 408 12.11 -20.65 7.73
CA VAL A 408 12.76 -21.86 8.28
C VAL A 408 13.82 -21.51 9.33
N LEU A 409 14.59 -20.44 9.12
CA LEU A 409 15.61 -20.03 10.10
C LEU A 409 14.97 -19.65 11.45
N TRP A 410 13.90 -18.86 11.42
CA TRP A 410 13.13 -18.47 12.61
C TRP A 410 12.42 -19.67 13.25
N LEU A 411 11.78 -20.53 12.45
CA LEU A 411 11.12 -21.73 12.95
C LEU A 411 12.10 -22.70 13.61
N LEU A 412 13.31 -22.87 13.06
CA LEU A 412 14.36 -23.67 13.67
C LEU A 412 14.81 -23.07 15.01
N PHE A 413 15.02 -21.75 15.07
CA PHE A 413 15.37 -21.06 16.30
C PHE A 413 14.31 -21.25 17.39
N LEU A 414 13.02 -21.09 17.04
CA LEU A 414 11.90 -21.28 17.96
C LEU A 414 11.77 -22.74 18.40
N MET A 415 11.93 -23.70 17.49
CA MET A 415 11.90 -25.14 17.79
C MET A 415 13.01 -25.55 18.76
N ILE A 416 14.24 -25.09 18.53
CA ILE A 416 15.37 -25.36 19.44
C ILE A 416 15.07 -24.74 20.81
N SER A 417 14.56 -23.51 20.82
CA SER A 417 14.19 -22.83 22.06
C SER A 417 13.09 -23.56 22.84
N ALA A 418 12.10 -24.16 22.15
CA ALA A 418 11.05 -24.97 22.78
C ALA A 418 11.59 -26.24 23.49
N THR A 419 12.79 -26.71 23.15
CA THR A 419 13.44 -27.84 23.85
C THR A 419 13.70 -27.51 25.32
N PHE A 420 13.98 -26.25 25.66
CA PHE A 420 14.16 -25.81 27.05
C PHE A 420 12.87 -25.98 27.87
N THR A 421 11.71 -25.70 27.29
CA THR A 421 10.41 -25.96 27.92
C THR A 421 10.26 -27.44 28.25
N GLY A 422 10.61 -28.34 27.33
CA GLY A 422 10.58 -29.79 27.55
C GLY A 422 11.51 -30.25 28.69
N LEU A 423 12.73 -29.67 28.78
CA LEU A 423 13.65 -29.95 29.88
C LEU A 423 13.08 -29.51 31.24
N VAL A 424 12.39 -28.36 31.27
CA VAL A 424 11.73 -27.86 32.48
C VAL A 424 10.59 -28.79 32.89
N ILE A 425 9.75 -29.23 31.97
CA ILE A 425 8.68 -30.21 32.26
C ILE A 425 9.26 -31.48 32.89
N ASN A 426 10.31 -32.05 32.28
CA ASN A 426 10.95 -33.26 32.78
C ASN A 426 11.54 -33.06 34.19
N GLY A 427 12.07 -31.87 34.47
CA GLY A 427 12.56 -31.52 35.81
C GLY A 427 11.45 -31.47 36.88
N PHE A 428 10.20 -31.28 36.47
CA PHE A 428 9.02 -31.22 37.35
C PHE A 428 8.07 -32.42 37.19
N GLU A 429 8.52 -33.53 36.59
CA GLU A 429 7.70 -34.74 36.37
C GLU A 429 7.09 -35.28 37.67
N ALA A 430 7.87 -35.28 38.76
CA ALA A 430 7.40 -35.73 40.07
C ALA A 430 6.31 -34.82 40.68
N GLN A 431 6.13 -33.60 40.15
CA GLN A 431 5.16 -32.62 40.63
C GLN A 431 3.87 -32.59 39.80
N LEU A 432 3.94 -33.01 38.54
CA LEU A 432 2.84 -32.95 37.58
C LEU A 432 2.19 -34.33 37.43
N SER A 433 1.08 -34.58 38.15
CA SER A 433 0.23 -35.75 37.86
C SER A 433 -0.36 -35.66 36.45
N THR A 434 -0.76 -36.79 35.87
CA THR A 434 -1.40 -36.84 34.53
C THR A 434 -2.56 -35.85 34.43
N PHE A 435 -3.32 -35.69 35.51
CA PHE A 435 -4.41 -34.72 35.59
C PHE A 435 -3.93 -33.28 35.51
N LEU A 436 -2.94 -32.89 36.33
CA LEU A 436 -2.38 -31.52 36.33
C LEU A 436 -1.66 -31.21 35.01
N TYR A 437 -0.97 -32.20 34.43
CA TYR A 437 -0.27 -32.10 33.16
C TYR A 437 -1.22 -31.75 32.01
N SER A 438 -2.45 -32.28 32.03
CA SER A 438 -3.47 -32.04 30.98
C SER A 438 -3.86 -30.55 30.83
N PHE A 439 -3.62 -29.72 31.85
CA PHE A 439 -3.90 -28.28 31.81
C PHE A 439 -2.72 -27.43 31.33
N THR A 440 -1.54 -28.03 31.13
CA THR A 440 -0.32 -27.33 30.71
C THR A 440 -0.50 -26.59 29.38
N PRO A 441 -1.08 -27.20 28.31
CA PRO A 441 -1.32 -26.50 27.05
C PRO A 441 -2.25 -25.28 27.17
N LEU A 442 -3.23 -25.35 28.08
CA LEU A 442 -4.16 -24.24 28.33
C LEU A 442 -3.43 -23.04 28.95
N LEU A 443 -2.61 -23.29 29.97
CA LEU A 443 -1.87 -22.23 30.66
C LEU A 443 -0.86 -21.58 29.73
N MET A 444 -0.06 -22.40 29.03
CA MET A 444 0.95 -21.94 28.07
C MET A 444 0.33 -21.14 26.93
N GLY A 445 -0.70 -21.69 26.27
CA GLY A 445 -1.36 -21.03 25.15
C GLY A 445 -2.02 -19.70 25.55
N THR A 446 -2.68 -19.65 26.71
CA THR A 446 -3.31 -18.40 27.18
C THR A 446 -2.25 -17.35 27.53
N ALA A 447 -1.13 -17.76 28.13
CA ALA A 447 -0.01 -16.88 28.45
C ALA A 447 0.62 -16.29 27.18
N GLY A 448 0.93 -17.14 26.19
CA GLY A 448 1.51 -16.72 24.91
C GLY A 448 0.60 -15.75 24.17
N ASN A 449 -0.71 -16.02 24.11
CA ASN A 449 -1.68 -15.14 23.46
C ASN A 449 -1.77 -13.76 24.14
N CYS A 450 -1.84 -13.74 25.48
CA CYS A 450 -1.92 -12.52 26.28
C CYS A 450 -0.65 -11.67 26.10
N GLY A 451 0.53 -12.29 26.24
CA GLY A 451 1.81 -11.61 26.03
C GLY A 451 2.00 -11.08 24.62
N SER A 452 1.53 -11.82 23.61
CA SER A 452 1.56 -11.40 22.20
C SER A 452 0.68 -10.17 21.95
N GLN A 453 -0.53 -10.12 22.52
CA GLN A 453 -1.41 -8.95 22.43
C GLN A 453 -0.78 -7.69 23.06
N ALA A 454 -0.13 -7.86 24.22
CA ALA A 454 0.59 -6.78 24.88
C ALA A 454 1.74 -6.27 24.00
N SER A 455 2.54 -7.18 23.45
CA SER A 455 3.69 -6.85 22.60
C SER A 455 3.27 -6.13 21.33
N THR A 456 2.30 -6.67 20.59
CA THR A 456 1.77 -6.04 19.37
C THR A 456 1.29 -4.61 19.63
N THR A 457 0.58 -4.38 20.74
CA THR A 457 0.09 -3.05 21.10
C THR A 457 1.25 -2.09 21.42
N VAL A 458 2.27 -2.56 22.13
CA VAL A 458 3.42 -1.76 22.53
C VAL A 458 4.37 -1.51 21.35
N ILE A 459 4.64 -2.50 20.50
CA ILE A 459 5.45 -2.35 19.27
C ILE A 459 4.83 -1.26 18.40
N ARG A 460 3.53 -1.36 18.10
CA ARG A 460 2.82 -0.34 17.34
C ARG A 460 2.88 1.04 17.99
N ALA A 461 2.70 1.12 19.31
CA ALA A 461 2.79 2.40 20.02
C ALA A 461 4.21 2.98 20.02
N LEU A 462 5.26 2.14 19.95
CA LEU A 462 6.65 2.57 19.80
C LEU A 462 6.98 3.02 18.37
N ALA A 463 6.41 2.38 17.36
CA ALA A 463 6.55 2.74 15.94
C ALA A 463 5.83 4.08 15.63
N LEU A 464 4.64 4.27 16.20
CA LEU A 464 3.88 5.53 16.10
C LEU A 464 4.38 6.65 17.04
N ASP A 465 5.52 6.45 17.72
CA ASP A 465 6.11 7.37 18.71
C ASP A 465 5.12 7.86 19.80
N GLN A 466 4.08 7.08 20.10
CA GLN A 466 3.11 7.36 21.15
C GLN A 466 3.67 7.09 22.55
N ILE A 467 4.64 6.17 22.64
CA ILE A 467 5.35 5.84 23.87
C ILE A 467 6.85 5.87 23.65
N SER A 468 7.58 6.24 24.70
CA SER A 468 9.04 6.29 24.69
C SER A 468 9.66 5.29 25.66
N THR A 469 10.97 5.09 25.57
CA THR A 469 11.71 4.25 26.54
C THR A 469 11.63 4.78 27.98
N LYS A 470 11.24 6.05 28.18
CA LYS A 470 11.04 6.67 29.50
C LYS A 470 9.72 6.25 30.15
N ASP A 471 8.75 5.79 29.36
CA ASP A 471 7.42 5.40 29.84
C ASP A 471 7.37 3.95 30.34
N PHE A 472 8.50 3.25 30.39
CA PHE A 472 8.67 1.87 30.84
C PHE A 472 7.80 1.50 32.06
N PHE A 473 7.88 2.30 33.14
CA PHE A 473 7.14 2.01 34.37
C PHE A 473 5.62 2.25 34.21
N LYS A 474 5.23 3.31 33.49
CA LYS A 474 3.81 3.60 33.24
C LYS A 474 3.17 2.52 32.38
N VAL A 475 3.87 2.08 31.34
CA VAL A 475 3.42 1.00 30.46
C VAL A 475 3.29 -0.30 31.25
N SER A 476 4.32 -0.68 32.03
CA SER A 476 4.28 -1.89 32.87
C SER A 476 3.12 -1.89 33.87
N MET A 477 2.83 -0.77 34.52
CA MET A 477 1.69 -0.66 35.46
C MET A 477 0.34 -0.74 34.74
N LYS A 478 0.20 -0.06 33.59
CA LYS A 478 -1.02 -0.10 32.78
C LYS A 478 -1.30 -1.52 32.31
N GLU A 479 -0.29 -2.19 31.76
CA GLU A 479 -0.38 -3.55 31.24
C GLU A 479 -0.57 -4.57 32.36
N GLY A 480 0.07 -4.40 33.51
CA GLY A 480 -0.19 -5.24 34.69
C GLY A 480 -1.65 -5.16 35.16
N LEU A 481 -2.25 -3.96 35.13
CA LEU A 481 -3.67 -3.78 35.48
C LEU A 481 -4.60 -4.42 34.45
N ILE A 482 -4.32 -4.24 33.15
CA ILE A 482 -5.08 -4.89 32.06
C ILE A 482 -5.00 -6.41 32.23
N GLY A 483 -3.81 -6.95 32.46
CA GLY A 483 -3.58 -8.37 32.73
C GLY A 483 -4.36 -8.88 33.94
N LEU A 484 -4.42 -8.11 35.03
CA LEU A 484 -5.18 -8.49 36.23
C LEU A 484 -6.69 -8.57 35.95
N ILE A 485 -7.23 -7.60 35.22
CA ILE A 485 -8.65 -7.56 34.85
C ILE A 485 -9.00 -8.76 33.95
N CYS A 486 -8.27 -8.94 32.85
CA CYS A 486 -8.52 -10.02 31.89
C CYS A 486 -8.36 -11.40 32.55
N SER A 487 -7.29 -11.59 33.32
CA SER A 487 -7.00 -12.87 33.95
C SER A 487 -7.97 -13.24 35.06
N SER A 488 -8.53 -12.26 35.79
CA SER A 488 -9.57 -12.52 36.80
C SER A 488 -10.83 -13.10 36.16
N VAL A 489 -11.26 -12.54 35.01
CA VAL A 489 -12.42 -13.03 34.26
C VAL A 489 -12.15 -14.44 33.72
N LEU A 490 -10.98 -14.66 33.11
CA LEU A 490 -10.62 -15.97 32.57
C LEU A 490 -10.42 -17.03 33.66
N ALA A 491 -9.90 -16.66 34.83
CA ALA A 491 -9.74 -17.57 35.96
C ALA A 491 -11.09 -18.05 36.47
N VAL A 492 -12.06 -17.15 36.65
CA VAL A 492 -13.44 -17.52 37.05
C VAL A 492 -14.08 -18.42 36.00
N ALA A 493 -13.99 -18.04 34.72
CA ALA A 493 -14.54 -18.84 33.61
C ALA A 493 -13.89 -20.24 33.55
N ASN A 494 -12.57 -20.32 33.75
CA ASN A 494 -11.85 -21.58 33.76
C ASN A 494 -12.21 -22.46 34.96
N THR A 495 -12.35 -21.89 36.15
CA THR A 495 -12.82 -22.62 37.34
C THR A 495 -14.20 -23.22 37.09
N VAL A 496 -15.15 -22.44 36.55
CA VAL A 496 -16.49 -22.95 36.21
C VAL A 496 -16.41 -24.05 35.15
N ARG A 497 -15.61 -23.85 34.09
CA ARG A 497 -15.42 -24.83 33.02
C ARG A 497 -14.90 -26.17 33.55
N VAL A 498 -13.86 -26.16 34.39
CA VAL A 498 -13.26 -27.39 34.94
C VAL A 498 -14.27 -28.12 35.83
N ILE A 499 -15.01 -27.40 36.67
CA ILE A 499 -16.06 -28.00 37.50
C ILE A 499 -17.13 -28.68 36.61
N LEU A 500 -17.63 -28.00 35.57
CA LEU A 500 -18.64 -28.57 34.67
C LEU A 500 -18.13 -29.77 33.87
N MET A 501 -16.90 -29.72 33.38
CA MET A 501 -16.30 -30.77 32.56
C MET A 501 -16.14 -32.08 33.33
N TYR A 502 -15.78 -32.01 34.61
CA TYR A 502 -15.58 -33.19 35.46
C TYR A 502 -16.79 -33.51 36.34
N TRP A 503 -17.89 -32.78 36.19
CA TRP A 503 -19.12 -33.01 36.96
C TRP A 503 -19.74 -34.39 36.73
N TRP A 504 -19.54 -34.96 35.53
CA TRP A 504 -20.07 -36.26 35.12
C TRP A 504 -19.03 -37.40 35.14
N SER A 505 -17.82 -37.12 35.65
CA SER A 505 -16.71 -38.08 35.68
C SER A 505 -16.61 -38.76 37.06
N ASP A 506 -16.16 -40.02 37.13
CA ASP A 506 -15.96 -40.81 38.36
C ASP A 506 -14.89 -40.24 39.33
N TYR A 507 -14.27 -39.10 39.00
CA TYR A 507 -13.45 -38.36 39.95
C TYR A 507 -14.33 -37.89 41.11
N ASN A 508 -13.90 -38.09 42.35
CA ASN A 508 -14.58 -37.52 43.53
C ASN A 508 -14.71 -35.99 43.36
N VAL A 509 -15.89 -35.56 42.91
CA VAL A 509 -16.19 -34.20 42.44
C VAL A 509 -16.02 -33.15 43.55
N ASP A 510 -16.06 -33.56 44.82
CA ASP A 510 -16.30 -32.60 45.91
C ASP A 510 -15.05 -31.82 46.38
N TYR A 511 -13.84 -32.40 46.34
CA TYR A 511 -12.66 -31.76 46.97
C TYR A 511 -11.41 -31.67 46.09
N LEU A 512 -11.11 -32.68 45.26
CA LEU A 512 -9.90 -32.66 44.45
C LEU A 512 -10.04 -31.73 43.25
N VAL A 513 -11.15 -31.84 42.50
CA VAL A 513 -11.46 -31.00 41.34
C VAL A 513 -11.53 -29.53 41.75
N LEU A 514 -12.13 -29.23 42.90
CA LEU A 514 -12.24 -27.85 43.42
C LEU A 514 -10.86 -27.27 43.79
N LYS A 515 -9.99 -28.05 44.45
CA LYS A 515 -8.61 -27.63 44.76
C LYS A 515 -7.80 -27.39 43.50
N VAL A 516 -7.86 -28.29 42.51
CA VAL A 516 -7.15 -28.13 41.23
C VAL A 516 -7.68 -26.92 40.46
N SER A 517 -9.00 -26.71 40.43
CA SER A 517 -9.61 -25.56 39.76
C SER A 517 -9.16 -24.22 40.35
N LEU A 518 -8.95 -24.17 41.67
CA LEU A 518 -8.44 -22.99 42.36
C LEU A 518 -6.95 -22.77 42.10
N VAL A 519 -6.14 -23.84 42.14
CA VAL A 519 -4.72 -23.79 41.75
C VAL A 519 -4.57 -23.29 40.31
N LEU A 520 -5.38 -23.79 39.39
CA LEU A 520 -5.41 -23.34 38.00
C LEU A 520 -5.81 -21.87 37.89
N GLY A 521 -6.84 -21.43 38.62
CA GLY A 521 -7.26 -20.03 38.62
C GLY A 521 -6.17 -19.07 39.11
N ILE A 522 -5.51 -19.38 40.24
CA ILE A 522 -4.39 -18.57 40.76
C ILE A 522 -3.21 -18.58 39.79
N SER A 523 -2.87 -19.77 39.26
CA SER A 523 -1.77 -19.91 38.30
C SER A 523 -2.04 -19.08 37.06
N LEU A 524 -3.26 -19.13 36.52
CA LEU A 524 -3.65 -18.38 35.33
C LEU A 524 -3.53 -16.86 35.55
N ILE A 525 -3.96 -16.35 36.71
CA ILE A 525 -3.82 -14.93 37.06
C ILE A 525 -2.35 -14.51 37.06
N LEU A 526 -1.50 -15.24 37.80
CA LEU A 526 -0.09 -14.91 37.90
C LEU A 526 0.62 -14.98 36.55
N ILE A 527 0.38 -16.06 35.80
CA ILE A 527 0.99 -16.29 34.49
C ILE A 527 0.59 -15.18 33.51
N MET A 528 -0.69 -14.83 33.44
CA MET A 528 -1.18 -13.80 32.51
C MET A 528 -0.68 -12.40 32.86
N VAL A 529 -0.66 -12.02 34.14
CA VAL A 529 -0.11 -10.71 34.56
C VAL A 529 1.37 -10.61 34.20
N ILE A 530 2.14 -11.68 34.43
CA ILE A 530 3.55 -11.75 34.04
C ILE A 530 3.69 -11.70 32.52
N ALA A 531 2.86 -12.43 31.77
CA ALA A 531 2.85 -12.42 30.31
C ALA A 531 2.62 -11.02 29.75
N GLN A 532 1.61 -10.31 30.27
CA GLN A 532 1.24 -8.97 29.82
C GLN A 532 2.36 -7.97 30.10
N VAL A 533 2.93 -8.01 31.31
CA VAL A 533 4.07 -7.15 31.67
C VAL A 533 5.29 -7.48 30.83
N LEU A 534 5.62 -8.76 30.65
CA LEU A 534 6.79 -9.17 29.87
C LEU A 534 6.64 -8.79 28.39
N GLY A 535 5.47 -9.07 27.80
CA GLY A 535 5.16 -8.71 26.41
C GLY A 535 5.22 -7.21 26.18
N ALA A 536 4.84 -6.40 27.16
CA ALA A 536 4.96 -4.95 27.08
C ALA A 536 6.40 -4.43 27.29
N LEU A 537 7.22 -5.13 28.06
CA LEU A 537 8.56 -4.66 28.41
C LEU A 537 9.63 -5.05 27.38
N LEU A 538 9.50 -6.22 26.75
CA LEU A 538 10.49 -6.73 25.79
C LEU A 538 10.74 -5.75 24.62
N PRO A 539 9.72 -5.21 23.93
CA PRO A 539 9.91 -4.23 22.85
C PRO A 539 10.61 -2.94 23.32
N ILE A 540 10.28 -2.46 24.52
CA ILE A 540 10.87 -1.24 25.10
C ILE A 540 12.36 -1.48 25.43
N VAL A 541 12.69 -2.67 25.94
CA VAL A 541 14.06 -3.07 26.22
C VAL A 541 14.85 -3.18 24.91
N ALA A 542 14.27 -3.78 23.87
CA ALA A 542 14.88 -3.85 22.52
C ALA A 542 15.22 -2.44 21.99
N LYS A 543 14.24 -1.51 21.98
CA LYS A 543 14.47 -0.10 21.57
C LYS A 543 15.61 0.54 22.36
N LYS A 544 15.70 0.27 23.67
CA LYS A 544 16.75 0.85 24.54
C LYS A 544 18.15 0.33 24.20
N ILE A 545 18.29 -0.91 23.76
CA ILE A 545 19.57 -1.50 23.33
C ILE A 545 19.84 -1.32 21.83
N ARG A 546 19.02 -0.55 21.12
CA ARG A 546 19.09 -0.32 19.66
C ARG A 546 18.92 -1.59 18.82
N VAL A 547 18.08 -2.50 19.31
CA VAL A 547 17.56 -3.62 18.52
C VAL A 547 16.14 -3.26 18.13
N ASP A 548 15.76 -3.59 16.91
CA ASP A 548 14.41 -3.35 16.41
C ASP A 548 13.35 -4.02 17.33
N PRO A 549 12.39 -3.23 17.87
CA PRO A 549 11.27 -3.75 18.65
C PRO A 549 10.41 -4.79 17.93
N ALA A 550 10.23 -4.73 16.61
CA ALA A 550 9.43 -5.68 15.84
C ALA A 550 9.99 -7.12 15.92
N LEU A 551 11.30 -7.26 16.13
CA LEU A 551 11.96 -8.55 16.39
C LEU A 551 11.54 -9.20 17.71
N MET A 552 10.97 -8.44 18.66
CA MET A 552 10.33 -8.99 19.88
C MET A 552 8.93 -9.54 19.56
N SER A 553 8.91 -10.38 18.52
CA SER A 553 7.76 -10.94 17.86
C SER A 553 6.91 -11.80 18.78
N SER A 554 5.64 -11.99 18.39
CA SER A 554 4.70 -12.83 19.12
C SER A 554 5.22 -14.26 19.37
N PRO A 555 5.87 -14.93 18.39
CA PRO A 555 6.41 -16.28 18.61
C PRO A 555 7.54 -16.36 19.64
N VAL A 556 8.41 -15.35 19.71
CA VAL A 556 9.50 -15.29 20.70
C VAL A 556 8.90 -15.21 22.11
N ILE A 557 7.90 -14.36 22.30
CA ILE A 557 7.21 -14.19 23.58
C ILE A 557 6.49 -15.46 23.99
N ALA A 558 5.77 -16.10 23.06
CA ALA A 558 5.11 -17.38 23.34
C ALA A 558 6.12 -18.43 23.85
N THR A 559 7.28 -18.55 23.20
CA THR A 559 8.32 -19.51 23.61
C THR A 559 8.89 -19.22 25.01
N ILE A 560 9.08 -17.95 25.35
CA ILE A 560 9.53 -17.57 26.71
C ILE A 560 8.43 -17.87 27.73
N MET A 561 7.19 -17.54 27.40
CA MET A 561 6.04 -17.75 28.28
C MET A 561 5.72 -19.22 28.46
N ASP A 562 6.00 -20.08 27.49
CA ASP A 562 5.88 -21.53 27.60
C ASP A 562 6.69 -22.07 28.79
N THR A 563 7.98 -21.70 28.86
CA THR A 563 8.86 -22.09 29.97
C THR A 563 8.41 -21.45 31.29
N LEU A 564 8.14 -20.15 31.31
CA LEU A 564 7.76 -19.43 32.53
C LEU A 564 6.42 -19.92 33.09
N SER A 565 5.45 -20.24 32.24
CA SER A 565 4.13 -20.73 32.65
C SER A 565 4.25 -22.02 33.44
N ILE A 566 5.10 -22.94 33.00
CA ILE A 566 5.31 -24.23 33.67
C ILE A 566 6.02 -24.02 35.00
N LEU A 567 7.04 -23.16 35.05
CA LEU A 567 7.73 -22.81 36.29
C LEU A 567 6.77 -22.21 37.32
N ILE A 568 5.94 -21.25 36.91
CA ILE A 568 4.95 -20.61 37.79
C ILE A 568 3.91 -21.63 38.23
N TYR A 569 3.38 -22.43 37.31
CA TYR A 569 2.37 -23.44 37.61
C TYR A 569 2.89 -24.46 38.63
N CYS A 570 4.09 -25.01 38.42
CA CYS A 570 4.72 -25.93 39.35
C CYS A 570 5.01 -25.26 40.70
N ALA A 571 5.45 -24.00 40.71
CA ALA A 571 5.67 -23.25 41.94
C ALA A 571 4.37 -23.06 42.74
N VAL A 572 3.25 -22.75 42.08
CA VAL A 572 1.94 -22.63 42.73
C VAL A 572 1.47 -23.99 43.27
N ILE A 573 1.63 -25.08 42.51
CA ILE A 573 1.31 -26.45 42.98
C ILE A 573 2.11 -26.77 44.25
N ILE A 574 3.42 -26.53 44.26
CA ILE A 574 4.30 -26.79 45.40
C ILE A 574 3.87 -25.94 46.60
N LEU A 575 3.62 -24.64 46.38
CA LEU A 575 3.22 -23.72 47.45
C LEU A 575 1.89 -24.16 48.07
N CYS A 576 0.90 -24.53 47.24
CA CYS A 576 -0.38 -25.03 47.73
C CYS A 576 -0.26 -26.37 48.48
N SER A 577 0.62 -27.25 48.01
CA SER A 577 0.88 -28.54 48.64
C SER A 577 1.54 -28.37 50.01
N VAL A 578 2.51 -27.45 50.14
CA VAL A 578 3.25 -27.19 51.39
C VAL A 578 2.41 -26.41 52.41
N TRP A 579 1.74 -25.34 51.99
CA TRP A 579 1.04 -24.44 52.92
C TRP A 579 -0.36 -24.90 53.32
N PHE A 580 -1.08 -25.53 52.40
CA PHE A 580 -2.45 -25.99 52.67
C PHE A 580 -2.55 -27.52 52.85
N ASN A 581 -1.41 -28.22 52.79
CA ASN A 581 -1.33 -29.68 52.91
C ASN A 581 -2.24 -30.39 51.88
N TRP A 582 -2.35 -29.81 50.68
CA TRP A 582 -3.19 -30.34 49.60
C TRP A 582 -2.46 -31.42 48.85
N ASN A 583 -2.98 -32.65 48.90
CA ASN A 583 -2.45 -33.75 48.11
C ASN A 583 -3.00 -33.71 46.68
N LEU A 584 -2.43 -32.83 45.86
CA LEU A 584 -2.83 -32.61 44.46
C LEU A 584 -2.29 -33.68 43.50
N GLN A 585 -1.36 -34.52 43.97
CA GLN A 585 -0.65 -35.53 43.18
C GLN A 585 -1.35 -36.89 43.14
N VAL A 586 -2.36 -37.12 43.99
CA VAL A 586 -3.06 -38.42 44.11
C VAL A 586 -4.29 -38.50 43.18
N ALA A 587 -4.12 -38.03 41.94
CA ALA A 587 -5.10 -38.21 40.87
C ALA A 587 -4.65 -39.34 39.95
#